data_AF-A0AAD1YK91-F1
#
_entry.id   AF-A0AAD1YK91-F1
#
_cell.length_a   1.000
_cell.length_b   1.000
_cell.length_c   1.000
_cell.angle_alpha   90.00
_cell.angle_beta   90.00
_cell.angle_gamma   90.00
#
_symmetry.space_group_name_H-M   'P 1'
#
loop_
_entity.id
_entity.type
_entity.pdbx_description
1 polymer ?
#
loop_
_entity_poly.entity_id
_entity_poly.type
_entity_poly.pdbx_seq_one_letter_code
_entity_poly.pdbx_strand_id
1 'polypeptide(L)'
;MNINNFKKYIDKTILKRGYDYYTDGNILDTCNEGDNTYTFEVQGSEEYQVVVQLDDNGEIIYSECNCSYDFGPICKHEVAAYYELAEHIGNVINNKDENANIAVNNEKVKKKKDKEPEIKEVLSNLSKEKLIDIILDITKKDRTLKNSIIVRHSKGNSEQELKKCKKLIDSIVRKHLGREGFISYREAGYFVSDMEQLLEKIRETDDIILAIDIAFLVIDEGIEAFQYSDDSNGDVGYLVSETIDLIGEVISYNEDIDINIKKELFEKLLSKSESKVFDEWTDYRIGILGICADVATTESLREKLKIKLNYLIDKNSNTEYMKYRNERILHILFNMVNQYGTKEEAEQFIKDNLKFSSFRELFINKYIKEKNYEKVIELALEGEKQDKGFAGLILKWKQIRYSVYKELSLKDDQRNLAKELLFQGKFEYYKELKELAEDKISFYNNLKQELKAKEYWQCKSIFLQIILEEKDLDEIMGYVRENPTSIDSYAEILMDKFKDEVIEIYKKYIKFEASHAANRSHYKNVCGIIKKYKKVAGKQSQIPIINELIALYRRKPAFLDELSKIK
;
A
#
# COMPACT_ATOMS: atom_id res chain seq x y z
N MET A 1 18.57 1.17 -3.12
CA MET A 1 19.31 1.57 -4.34
C MET A 1 20.19 2.73 -3.92
N ASN A 2 21.50 2.71 -4.12
CA ASN A 2 22.39 3.76 -3.58
C ASN A 2 22.49 4.96 -4.52
N ILE A 3 22.57 6.17 -3.96
CA ILE A 3 22.75 7.41 -4.73
C ILE A 3 24.06 7.43 -5.54
N ASN A 4 25.06 6.64 -5.14
CA ASN A 4 26.33 6.54 -5.87
C ASN A 4 26.28 5.53 -7.04
N ASN A 5 25.26 4.65 -7.11
CA ASN A 5 25.21 3.57 -8.08
C ASN A 5 23.84 3.35 -8.75
N PHE A 6 22.86 4.23 -8.53
CA PHE A 6 21.50 4.15 -9.08
C PHE A 6 21.46 3.89 -10.59
N LYS A 7 22.45 4.42 -11.33
CA LYS A 7 22.63 4.25 -12.78
C LYS A 7 22.67 2.78 -13.23
N LYS A 8 22.97 1.84 -12.33
CA LYS A 8 23.00 0.39 -12.61
C LYS A 8 21.63 -0.29 -12.52
N TYR A 9 20.68 0.34 -11.82
CA TYR A 9 19.39 -0.25 -11.45
C TYR A 9 18.20 0.32 -12.22
N ILE A 10 18.38 1.47 -12.88
CA ILE A 10 17.31 2.16 -13.63
C ILE A 10 17.39 1.80 -15.13
N ASP A 11 16.22 1.67 -15.78
CA ASP A 11 16.14 1.44 -17.23
C ASP A 11 16.92 2.49 -18.01
N LYS A 12 17.68 2.06 -19.02
CA LYS A 12 18.59 2.94 -19.79
C LYS A 12 17.87 4.09 -20.49
N THR A 13 16.61 3.91 -20.88
CA THR A 13 15.81 4.94 -21.55
C THR A 13 15.41 6.03 -20.58
N ILE A 14 14.96 5.66 -19.38
CA ILE A 14 14.60 6.59 -18.31
C ILE A 14 15.85 7.27 -17.75
N LEU A 15 16.92 6.51 -17.55
CA LEU A 15 18.21 7.03 -17.11
C LEU A 15 18.75 8.11 -18.05
N LYS A 16 18.65 7.88 -19.37
CA LYS A 16 19.06 8.87 -20.38
C LYS A 16 18.18 10.12 -20.32
N ARG A 17 16.85 9.96 -20.28
CA ARG A 17 15.92 11.10 -20.22
C ARG A 17 16.12 11.95 -18.97
N GLY A 18 16.33 11.33 -17.81
CA GLY A 18 16.60 12.06 -16.58
C GLY A 18 17.96 12.74 -16.58
N TYR A 19 18.98 12.11 -17.18
CA TYR A 19 20.26 12.76 -17.40
C TYR A 19 20.14 13.98 -18.31
N ASP A 20 19.41 13.86 -19.42
CA ASP A 20 19.14 14.98 -20.35
C ASP A 20 18.47 16.15 -19.58
N TYR A 21 17.49 15.87 -18.71
CA TYR A 21 16.82 16.90 -17.88
C TYR A 21 17.77 17.61 -16.91
N TYR A 22 18.63 16.84 -16.23
CA TYR A 22 19.64 17.41 -15.34
C TYR A 22 20.65 18.27 -16.11
N THR A 23 21.18 17.79 -17.26
CA THR A 23 22.15 18.55 -18.06
C THR A 23 21.57 19.78 -18.75
N ASP A 24 20.28 19.75 -19.07
CA ASP A 24 19.55 20.87 -19.67
C ASP A 24 19.19 21.95 -18.63
N GLY A 25 19.53 21.75 -17.35
CA GLY A 25 19.27 22.71 -16.27
C GLY A 25 17.80 22.80 -15.86
N ASN A 26 17.04 21.71 -16.04
CA ASN A 26 15.62 21.67 -15.69
C ASN A 26 15.37 21.48 -14.19
N ILE A 27 16.41 21.46 -13.34
CA ILE A 27 16.27 21.48 -11.89
C ILE A 27 16.31 22.95 -11.48
N LEU A 28 15.15 23.46 -11.08
CA LEU A 28 14.93 24.87 -10.79
C LEU A 28 15.43 25.22 -9.39
N ASP A 29 15.13 24.36 -8.42
CA ASP A 29 15.50 24.54 -7.03
C ASP A 29 15.79 23.20 -6.34
N THR A 30 16.58 23.26 -5.25
CA THR A 30 16.92 22.11 -4.40
C THR A 30 16.96 22.55 -2.94
N CYS A 31 16.07 21.98 -2.14
CA CYS A 31 15.98 22.22 -0.70
C CYS A 31 16.42 20.97 0.09
N ASN A 32 17.20 21.16 1.15
CA ASN A 32 17.47 20.12 2.14
C ASN A 32 16.59 20.41 3.36
N GLU A 33 15.67 19.51 3.66
CA GLU A 33 14.65 19.69 4.70
C GLU A 33 15.10 19.19 6.09
N GLY A 34 16.30 18.60 6.19
CA GLY A 34 16.78 17.88 7.36
C GLY A 34 16.60 16.36 7.24
N ASP A 35 17.18 15.60 8.17
CA ASP A 35 17.07 14.13 8.25
C ASP A 35 17.36 13.37 6.95
N ASN A 36 18.33 13.86 6.16
CA ASN A 36 18.70 13.33 4.84
C ASN A 36 17.55 13.31 3.81
N THR A 37 16.56 14.19 3.96
CA THR A 37 15.47 14.42 3.01
C THR A 37 15.76 15.63 2.14
N TYR A 38 15.59 15.46 0.82
CA TYR A 38 15.88 16.46 -0.20
C TYR A 38 14.68 16.62 -1.13
N THR A 39 14.30 17.87 -1.39
CA THR A 39 13.18 18.21 -2.26
C THR A 39 13.70 19.02 -3.46
N PHE A 40 13.27 18.64 -4.66
CA PHE A 40 13.69 19.25 -5.92
C PHE A 40 12.48 19.75 -6.70
N GLU A 41 12.60 20.95 -7.26
CA GLU A 41 11.66 21.46 -8.25
C GLU A 41 12.22 21.20 -9.65
N VAL A 42 11.49 20.44 -10.47
CA VAL A 42 11.92 19.99 -11.79
C VAL A 42 10.96 20.50 -12.86
N GLN A 43 11.47 21.33 -13.77
CA GLN A 43 10.75 21.83 -14.92
C GLN A 43 10.49 20.71 -15.94
N GLY A 44 9.22 20.42 -16.22
CA GLY A 44 8.79 19.55 -17.31
C GLY A 44 7.72 20.22 -18.17
N SER A 45 6.69 19.45 -18.55
CA SER A 45 5.46 20.01 -19.12
C SER A 45 4.77 20.99 -18.16
N GLU A 46 4.95 20.76 -16.87
CA GLU A 46 4.57 21.60 -15.73
C GLU A 46 5.76 21.56 -14.74
N GLU A 47 5.69 22.33 -13.65
CA GLU A 47 6.66 22.21 -12.56
C GLU A 47 6.30 21.00 -11.70
N TYR A 48 7.26 20.09 -11.52
CA TYR A 48 7.09 18.87 -10.74
C TYR A 48 7.96 18.91 -9.49
N GLN A 49 7.43 18.41 -8.38
CA GLN A 49 8.17 18.27 -7.14
C GLN A 49 8.66 16.82 -7.01
N VAL A 50 9.92 16.66 -6.63
CA VAL A 50 10.54 15.36 -6.36
C VAL A 50 11.07 15.37 -4.94
N VAL A 51 10.70 14.38 -4.13
CA VAL A 51 11.24 14.19 -2.78
C VAL A 51 12.12 12.94 -2.79
N VAL A 52 13.32 13.04 -2.23
CA VAL A 52 14.30 11.94 -2.11
C VAL A 52 14.83 11.89 -0.69
N GLN A 53 14.69 10.76 -0.02
CA GLN A 53 15.23 10.52 1.31
C GLN A 53 16.33 9.47 1.28
N LEU A 54 17.45 9.77 1.94
CA LEU A 54 18.60 8.87 2.05
C LEU A 54 18.77 8.35 3.49
N ASP A 55 19.32 7.15 3.63
CA ASP A 55 19.90 6.72 4.91
C ASP A 55 21.33 7.28 5.10
N ASP A 56 21.94 7.03 6.26
CA ASP A 56 23.31 7.47 6.58
C ASP A 56 24.39 6.90 5.64
N ASN A 57 24.09 5.83 4.89
CA ASN A 57 24.98 5.18 3.93
C ASN A 57 24.71 5.62 2.47
N GLY A 58 23.78 6.55 2.25
CA GLY A 58 23.38 7.03 0.93
C GLY A 58 22.48 6.07 0.15
N GLU A 59 21.84 5.10 0.80
CA GLU A 59 20.75 4.33 0.21
C GLU A 59 19.51 5.21 0.09
N ILE A 60 18.91 5.24 -1.09
CA ILE A 60 17.61 5.87 -1.32
C ILE A 60 16.56 4.96 -0.68
N ILE A 61 15.99 5.43 0.44
CA ILE A 61 14.95 4.72 1.19
C ILE A 61 13.55 5.14 0.76
N TYR A 62 13.40 6.37 0.25
CA TYR A 62 12.16 6.88 -0.30
C TYR A 62 12.46 7.84 -1.46
N SER A 63 11.63 7.77 -2.50
CA SER A 63 11.67 8.68 -3.64
C SER A 63 10.29 8.73 -4.27
N GLU A 64 9.78 9.93 -4.48
CA GLU A 64 8.48 10.13 -5.13
C GLU A 64 8.50 11.42 -5.97
N CYS A 65 7.74 11.42 -7.04
CA CYS A 65 7.51 12.59 -7.87
C CYS A 65 6.03 12.73 -8.18
N ASN A 66 5.50 13.95 -8.06
CA ASN A 66 4.09 14.26 -8.32
C ASN A 66 3.69 14.24 -9.82
N CYS A 67 4.54 13.70 -10.70
CA CYS A 67 4.25 13.64 -12.14
C CYS A 67 3.37 12.42 -12.48
N SER A 68 2.52 12.56 -13.50
CA SER A 68 1.54 11.53 -13.92
C SER A 68 2.16 10.34 -14.69
N TYR A 69 3.33 9.87 -14.27
CA TYR A 69 4.10 8.84 -14.97
C TYR A 69 3.74 7.43 -14.47
N ASP A 70 3.06 6.64 -15.31
CA ASP A 70 2.60 5.27 -14.97
C ASP A 70 3.43 4.14 -15.59
N PHE A 71 4.55 4.43 -16.25
CA PHE A 71 5.32 3.42 -16.99
C PHE A 71 6.44 2.75 -16.17
N GLY A 72 6.45 2.92 -14.85
CA GLY A 72 7.39 2.26 -13.94
C GLY A 72 7.55 3.00 -12.61
N PRO A 73 8.31 2.42 -11.67
CA PRO A 73 8.41 2.93 -10.29
C PRO A 73 9.29 4.19 -10.16
N ILE A 74 10.03 4.56 -11.20
CA ILE A 74 10.92 5.74 -11.19
C ILE A 74 10.71 6.51 -12.49
N CYS A 75 10.41 7.79 -12.38
CA CYS A 75 10.24 8.69 -13.51
C CYS A 75 11.56 9.41 -13.88
N LYS A 76 11.55 10.15 -15.00
CA LYS A 76 12.72 10.91 -15.46
C LYS A 76 13.10 12.08 -14.53
N HIS A 77 12.14 12.67 -13.81
CA HIS A 77 12.41 13.79 -12.90
C HIS A 77 13.14 13.30 -11.64
N GLU A 78 12.76 12.14 -11.10
CA GLU A 78 13.48 11.49 -10.00
C GLU A 78 14.92 11.16 -10.38
N VAL A 79 15.13 10.65 -11.59
CA VAL A 79 16.49 10.43 -12.09
C VAL A 79 17.29 11.73 -12.18
N ALA A 80 16.68 12.84 -12.64
CA ALA A 80 17.35 14.14 -12.69
C ALA A 80 17.76 14.59 -11.28
N ALA A 81 16.85 14.49 -10.31
CA ALA A 81 17.12 14.76 -8.90
C ALA A 81 18.26 13.88 -8.35
N TYR A 82 18.32 12.59 -8.71
CA TYR A 82 19.42 11.71 -8.27
C TYR A 82 20.78 12.15 -8.83
N TYR A 83 20.83 12.67 -10.06
CA TYR A 83 22.08 13.20 -10.63
C TYR A 83 22.55 14.45 -9.87
N GLU A 84 21.63 15.38 -9.60
CA GLU A 84 21.91 16.59 -8.81
C GLU A 84 22.36 16.24 -7.40
N LEU A 85 21.65 15.33 -6.74
CA LEU A 85 21.95 14.89 -5.38
C LEU A 85 23.30 14.17 -5.30
N ALA A 86 23.62 13.31 -6.27
CA ALA A 86 24.92 12.65 -6.34
C ALA A 86 26.08 13.65 -6.54
N GLU A 87 25.88 14.72 -7.30
CA GLU A 87 26.86 15.80 -7.45
C GLU A 87 26.98 16.64 -6.16
N HIS A 88 25.85 16.99 -5.55
CA HIS A 88 25.80 17.71 -4.28
C HIS A 88 26.54 16.96 -3.16
N ILE A 89 26.32 15.65 -3.02
CA ILE A 89 26.98 14.80 -2.02
C ILE A 89 28.45 14.56 -2.38
N GLY A 90 28.78 14.35 -3.67
CA GLY A 90 30.16 14.19 -4.14
C GLY A 90 31.03 15.43 -3.88
N ASN A 91 30.46 16.63 -3.96
CA ASN A 91 31.14 17.88 -3.64
C ASN A 91 31.32 18.12 -2.13
N VAL A 92 30.49 17.52 -1.27
CA VAL A 92 30.64 17.61 0.20
C VAL A 92 31.76 16.69 0.71
N ILE A 93 31.98 15.54 0.07
CA ILE A 93 33.03 14.58 0.46
C ILE A 93 34.42 15.10 0.05
N ASN A 94 34.57 15.66 -1.16
CA ASN A 94 35.86 16.19 -1.61
C ASN A 94 36.34 17.45 -0.86
N ASN A 95 35.43 18.22 -0.25
CA ASN A 95 35.78 19.41 0.53
C ASN A 95 36.22 19.11 1.98
N LYS A 96 36.20 17.85 2.44
CA LYS A 96 36.71 17.46 3.77
C LYS A 96 38.19 17.06 3.77
N ASP A 97 38.79 16.78 2.61
CA ASP A 97 40.17 16.25 2.51
C ASP A 97 41.24 17.25 2.02
N GLU A 98 40.89 18.49 1.65
CA GLU A 98 41.85 19.49 1.12
C GLU A 98 42.29 20.58 2.14
N ASN A 99 42.32 20.26 3.44
CA ASN A 99 42.97 21.12 4.46
C ASN A 99 44.30 20.52 4.94
N ALA A 100 45.16 20.12 4.01
CA ALA A 100 46.57 19.89 4.27
C ALA A 100 47.43 20.21 3.02
N ASN A 101 48.10 21.37 3.08
CA ASN A 101 49.41 21.65 2.45
C ASN A 101 49.53 21.66 0.91
N ILE A 102 49.52 22.85 0.31
CA ILE A 102 50.70 23.55 -0.27
C ILE A 102 50.26 24.61 -1.29
N ALA A 103 50.75 25.83 -1.07
CA ALA A 103 50.72 26.93 -2.02
C ALA A 103 51.53 26.60 -3.29
N VAL A 104 50.97 26.86 -4.48
CA VAL A 104 51.57 27.65 -5.58
C VAL A 104 50.50 27.93 -6.64
N ASN A 105 50.31 29.22 -6.92
CA ASN A 105 49.77 29.88 -8.10
C ASN A 105 49.15 29.01 -9.22
N ASN A 106 47.86 29.25 -9.49
CA ASN A 106 47.41 29.60 -10.84
C ASN A 106 46.03 30.27 -10.80
N GLU A 107 46.00 31.52 -11.25
CA GLU A 107 44.82 32.33 -11.49
C GLU A 107 43.95 31.69 -12.58
N LYS A 108 42.78 31.17 -12.20
CA LYS A 108 41.62 31.10 -13.10
C LYS A 108 40.35 31.39 -12.30
N VAL A 109 39.74 32.51 -12.67
CA VAL A 109 38.46 33.09 -12.23
C VAL A 109 37.43 32.02 -11.84
N LYS A 110 37.29 31.73 -10.54
CA LYS A 110 36.12 31.06 -9.95
C LYS A 110 35.07 32.15 -9.70
N LYS A 111 33.99 32.15 -10.49
CA LYS A 111 32.75 32.82 -10.07
C LYS A 111 32.25 32.09 -8.82
N LYS A 112 32.34 32.74 -7.66
CA LYS A 112 31.61 32.32 -6.45
C LYS A 112 30.12 32.30 -6.81
N LYS A 113 29.49 31.12 -6.81
CA LYS A 113 28.05 31.04 -6.57
C LYS A 113 27.92 31.30 -5.07
N ASP A 114 27.48 32.49 -4.70
CA ASP A 114 27.12 32.79 -3.32
C ASP A 114 26.05 31.78 -2.90
N LYS A 115 26.29 31.06 -1.80
CA LYS A 115 25.33 30.10 -1.25
C LYS A 115 24.14 30.92 -0.77
N GLU A 116 22.97 30.70 -1.36
CA GLU A 116 21.77 31.42 -0.93
C GLU A 116 21.53 31.18 0.56
N PRO A 117 21.19 32.23 1.34
CA PRO A 117 21.01 32.10 2.76
C PRO A 117 19.77 31.24 3.05
N GLU A 118 19.91 30.31 3.99
CA GLU A 118 18.83 29.42 4.39
C GLU A 118 17.68 30.23 5.00
N ILE A 119 16.42 29.92 4.66
CA ILE A 119 15.26 30.73 5.08
C ILE A 119 15.17 30.90 6.59
N LYS A 120 15.54 29.87 7.35
CA LYS A 120 15.55 29.91 8.82
C LYS A 120 16.57 30.92 9.36
N GLU A 121 17.74 31.03 8.73
CA GLU A 121 18.76 32.01 9.09
C GLU A 121 18.28 33.43 8.76
N VAL A 122 17.65 33.62 7.59
CA VAL A 122 17.07 34.90 7.20
C VAL A 122 16.00 35.34 8.20
N LEU A 123 15.05 34.47 8.54
CA LEU A 123 13.96 34.79 9.48
C LEU A 123 14.47 35.04 10.91
N SER A 124 15.48 34.27 11.37
CA SER A 124 16.05 34.43 12.72
C SER A 124 16.76 35.76 12.94
N ASN A 125 17.25 36.38 11.85
CA ASN A 125 17.92 37.67 11.89
C ASN A 125 16.96 38.87 11.80
N LEU A 126 15.65 38.65 11.64
CA LEU A 126 14.63 39.70 11.61
C LEU A 126 14.12 40.03 13.01
N SER A 127 13.71 41.29 13.22
CA SER A 127 13.02 41.67 14.46
C SER A 127 11.64 41.03 14.52
N LYS A 128 11.11 40.88 15.74
CA LYS A 128 9.76 40.34 15.97
C LYS A 128 8.69 41.12 15.20
N GLU A 129 8.78 42.45 15.17
CA GLU A 129 7.85 43.32 14.47
C GLU A 129 7.87 43.04 12.97
N LYS A 130 9.07 42.88 12.41
CA LYS A 130 9.26 42.62 10.98
C LYS A 130 8.77 41.23 10.58
N LEU A 131 8.93 40.24 11.46
CA LEU A 131 8.33 38.90 11.28
C LEU A 131 6.79 38.96 11.32
N ILE A 132 6.21 39.72 12.25
CA ILE A 132 4.76 39.92 12.31
C ILE A 132 4.27 40.60 11.03
N ASP A 133 4.96 41.62 10.54
CA ASP A 133 4.58 42.32 9.30
C ASP A 133 4.62 41.39 8.08
N ILE A 134 5.62 40.50 7.98
CA ILE A 134 5.70 39.49 6.92
C ILE A 134 4.51 38.53 7.01
N ILE A 135 4.23 37.98 8.19
CA ILE A 135 3.10 37.06 8.38
C ILE A 135 1.77 37.76 8.06
N LEU A 136 1.60 39.02 8.50
CA LEU A 136 0.43 39.82 8.17
C LEU A 136 0.29 40.05 6.66
N ASP A 137 1.40 40.24 5.94
CA ASP A 137 1.34 40.44 4.50
C ASP A 137 0.97 39.16 3.73
N ILE A 138 1.53 38.01 4.13
CA ILE A 138 1.19 36.70 3.54
C ILE A 138 -0.29 36.38 3.81
N THR A 139 -0.75 36.56 5.05
CA THR A 139 -2.13 36.25 5.45
C THR A 139 -3.20 37.22 4.90
N LYS A 140 -2.82 38.38 4.34
CA LYS A 140 -3.77 39.23 3.58
C LYS A 140 -4.28 38.54 2.32
N LYS A 141 -3.42 37.73 1.68
CA LYS A 141 -3.73 37.05 0.42
C LYS A 141 -4.28 35.64 0.63
N ASP A 142 -3.99 35.03 1.77
CA ASP A 142 -4.47 33.70 2.13
C ASP A 142 -5.33 33.73 3.41
N ARG A 143 -6.65 33.61 3.20
CA ARG A 143 -7.64 33.57 4.29
C ARG A 143 -7.59 32.27 5.09
N THR A 144 -7.25 31.15 4.45
CA THR A 144 -7.16 29.84 5.09
C THR A 144 -5.97 29.81 6.04
N LEU A 145 -4.80 30.28 5.58
CA LEU A 145 -3.62 30.44 6.43
C LEU A 145 -3.88 31.38 7.61
N LYS A 146 -4.57 32.51 7.38
CA LYS A 146 -4.98 33.43 8.45
C LYS A 146 -5.82 32.73 9.51
N ASN A 147 -6.85 32.00 9.09
CA ASN A 147 -7.75 31.30 10.00
C ASN A 147 -7.04 30.16 10.74
N SER A 148 -6.14 29.44 10.06
CA SER A 148 -5.32 28.37 10.64
C SER A 148 -4.45 28.88 11.78
N ILE A 149 -3.72 29.99 11.57
CA ILE A 149 -2.89 30.61 12.62
C ILE A 149 -3.75 31.01 13.83
N ILE A 150 -4.95 31.54 13.58
CA ILE A 150 -5.88 31.92 14.65
C ILE A 150 -6.34 30.67 15.43
N VAL A 151 -6.75 29.59 14.76
CA VAL A 151 -7.21 28.35 15.43
C VAL A 151 -6.10 27.71 16.26
N ARG A 152 -4.87 27.70 15.75
CA ARG A 152 -3.71 27.11 16.44
C ARG A 152 -3.25 27.92 17.65
N HIS A 153 -3.17 29.25 17.53
CA HIS A 153 -2.46 30.05 18.54
C HIS A 153 -3.34 30.95 19.40
N SER A 154 -4.59 31.19 19.03
CA SER A 154 -5.49 32.00 19.86
C SER A 154 -6.20 31.13 20.89
N LYS A 155 -6.26 31.61 22.14
CA LYS A 155 -7.08 31.00 23.19
C LYS A 155 -8.40 31.77 23.32
N GLY A 156 -9.47 31.05 23.59
CA GLY A 156 -10.82 31.58 23.80
C GLY A 156 -11.62 30.65 24.69
N ASN A 157 -12.86 31.02 25.00
CA ASN A 157 -13.79 30.07 25.60
C ASN A 157 -14.30 29.06 24.55
N SER A 158 -14.94 27.98 24.99
CA SER A 158 -15.38 26.88 24.13
C SER A 158 -16.25 27.35 22.94
N GLU A 159 -17.17 28.29 23.15
CA GLU A 159 -18.01 28.83 22.07
C GLU A 159 -17.20 29.61 21.03
N GLN A 160 -16.21 30.39 21.47
CA GLN A 160 -15.31 31.12 20.57
C GLN A 160 -14.41 30.18 19.78
N GLU A 161 -13.89 29.12 20.42
CA GLU A 161 -13.06 28.11 19.76
C GLU A 161 -13.84 27.39 18.66
N LEU A 162 -15.07 26.94 18.93
CA LEU A 162 -15.94 26.31 17.92
C LEU A 162 -16.24 27.24 16.75
N LYS A 163 -16.53 28.52 17.02
CA LYS A 163 -16.74 29.51 15.95
C LYS A 163 -15.49 29.73 15.09
N LYS A 164 -14.29 29.65 15.66
CA LYS A 164 -13.03 29.75 14.91
C LYS A 164 -12.81 28.50 14.04
N CYS A 165 -13.02 27.30 14.60
CA CYS A 165 -12.90 26.04 13.86
C CYS A 165 -13.88 26.00 12.68
N LYS A 166 -15.15 26.38 12.89
CA LYS A 166 -16.12 26.49 11.80
C LYS A 166 -15.69 27.49 10.72
N LYS A 167 -15.15 28.66 11.10
CA LYS A 167 -14.63 29.64 10.13
C LYS A 167 -13.44 29.12 9.34
N LEU A 168 -12.60 28.26 9.94
CA LEU A 168 -11.49 27.61 9.26
C LEU A 168 -12.02 26.60 8.24
N ILE A 169 -12.93 25.72 8.65
CA ILE A 169 -13.66 24.80 7.76
C ILE A 169 -14.25 25.54 6.56
N ASP A 170 -15.05 26.59 6.81
CA ASP A 170 -15.66 27.41 5.75
C ASP A 170 -14.62 28.05 4.79
N SER A 171 -13.41 28.34 5.27
CA SER A 171 -12.35 28.87 4.40
C SER A 171 -11.66 27.78 3.58
N ILE A 172 -11.45 26.59 4.15
CA ILE A 172 -10.87 25.44 3.46
C ILE A 172 -11.81 24.99 2.33
N VAL A 173 -13.10 24.79 2.64
CA VAL A 173 -14.12 24.43 1.64
C VAL A 173 -14.11 25.42 0.47
N ARG A 174 -14.14 26.74 0.75
CA ARG A 174 -14.09 27.77 -0.31
C ARG A 174 -12.79 27.83 -1.10
N LYS A 175 -11.65 27.44 -0.49
CA LYS A 175 -10.35 27.41 -1.16
C LYS A 175 -10.33 26.32 -2.24
N HIS A 176 -10.90 25.16 -1.94
CA HIS A 176 -10.85 23.99 -2.81
C HIS A 176 -12.07 23.81 -3.72
N LEU A 177 -13.19 24.49 -3.43
CA LEU A 177 -14.34 24.51 -4.33
C LEU A 177 -13.98 25.15 -5.68
N GLY A 178 -14.07 24.34 -6.74
CA GLY A 178 -13.95 24.82 -8.11
C GLY A 178 -15.09 25.74 -8.51
N ARG A 179 -15.02 26.30 -9.73
CA ARG A 179 -16.04 27.23 -10.26
C ARG A 179 -17.45 26.62 -10.32
N GLU A 180 -17.53 25.30 -10.37
CA GLU A 180 -18.78 24.53 -10.43
C GLU A 180 -19.36 24.23 -9.04
N GLY A 181 -18.71 24.68 -7.97
CA GLY A 181 -19.09 24.33 -6.60
C GLY A 181 -18.76 22.87 -6.26
N PHE A 182 -17.68 22.35 -6.83
CA PHE A 182 -17.27 20.96 -6.69
C PHE A 182 -15.75 20.85 -6.51
N ILE A 183 -15.30 19.95 -5.65
CA ILE A 183 -13.89 19.62 -5.39
C ILE A 183 -13.48 18.46 -6.30
N SER A 184 -12.57 18.71 -7.22
CA SER A 184 -12.13 17.70 -8.20
C SER A 184 -11.29 16.59 -7.55
N TYR A 185 -11.18 15.45 -8.23
CA TYR A 185 -10.36 14.29 -7.81
C TYR A 185 -8.95 14.66 -7.32
N ARG A 186 -8.25 15.55 -8.04
CA ARG A 186 -6.88 15.97 -7.65
C ARG A 186 -6.85 16.94 -6.47
N GLU A 187 -7.96 17.64 -6.24
CA GLU A 187 -8.08 18.67 -5.22
C GLU A 187 -8.54 18.08 -3.87
N ALA A 188 -9.18 16.91 -3.88
CA ALA A 188 -9.69 16.22 -2.70
C ALA A 188 -8.59 15.95 -1.66
N GLY A 189 -7.42 15.47 -2.09
CA GLY A 189 -6.27 15.26 -1.19
C GLY A 189 -5.78 16.55 -0.52
N TYR A 190 -5.71 17.67 -1.26
CA TYR A 190 -5.31 18.96 -0.68
C TYR A 190 -6.36 19.52 0.28
N PHE A 191 -7.64 19.32 -0.03
CA PHE A 191 -8.75 19.67 0.86
C PHE A 191 -8.63 18.93 2.19
N VAL A 192 -8.36 17.62 2.16
CA VAL A 192 -8.17 16.81 3.36
C VAL A 192 -6.94 17.24 4.13
N SER A 193 -5.79 17.45 3.45
CA SER A 193 -4.56 17.92 4.09
C SER A 193 -4.75 19.26 4.82
N ASP A 194 -5.51 20.19 4.24
CA ASP A 194 -5.84 21.45 4.93
C ASP A 194 -6.73 21.21 6.16
N MET A 195 -7.65 20.23 6.11
CA MET A 195 -8.51 19.84 7.24
C MET A 195 -7.76 19.14 8.37
N GLU A 196 -6.62 18.48 8.12
CA GLU A 196 -5.81 17.80 9.15
C GLU A 196 -5.37 18.75 10.28
N GLN A 197 -5.26 20.05 9.99
CA GLN A 197 -4.99 21.06 11.02
C GLN A 197 -6.05 21.11 12.12
N LEU A 198 -7.29 20.69 11.84
CA LEU A 198 -8.35 20.55 12.83
C LEU A 198 -8.20 19.27 13.66
N LEU A 199 -7.65 18.19 13.08
CA LEU A 199 -7.30 16.97 13.82
C LEU A 199 -6.21 17.28 14.86
N GLU A 200 -5.16 18.02 14.46
CA GLU A 200 -4.14 18.49 15.38
C GLU A 200 -4.73 19.37 16.49
N LYS A 201 -5.65 20.27 16.13
CA LYS A 201 -6.37 21.09 17.13
C LYS A 201 -7.16 20.23 18.12
N ILE A 202 -7.79 19.14 17.66
CA ILE A 202 -8.51 18.19 18.53
C ILE A 202 -7.52 17.53 19.50
N ARG A 203 -6.36 17.06 19.01
CA ARG A 203 -5.30 16.43 19.83
C ARG A 203 -4.74 17.38 20.90
N GLU A 204 -4.59 18.67 20.57
CA GLU A 204 -4.02 19.70 21.47
C GLU A 204 -5.06 20.31 22.44
N THR A 205 -6.34 19.94 22.35
CA THR A 205 -7.39 20.53 23.20
C THR A 205 -7.55 19.74 24.50
N ASP A 206 -7.16 20.36 25.63
CA ASP A 206 -7.25 19.75 26.97
C ASP A 206 -8.70 19.44 27.43
N ASP A 207 -9.66 20.29 27.04
CA ASP A 207 -11.08 20.08 27.36
C ASP A 207 -11.66 19.04 26.40
N ILE A 208 -11.82 17.81 26.90
CA ILE A 208 -12.32 16.69 26.10
C ILE A 208 -13.70 16.95 25.49
N ILE A 209 -14.58 17.69 26.16
CA ILE A 209 -15.90 17.99 25.61
C ILE A 209 -15.76 18.91 24.40
N LEU A 210 -14.91 19.92 24.51
CA LEU A 210 -14.59 20.82 23.41
C LEU A 210 -13.89 20.09 22.26
N ALA A 211 -12.94 19.20 22.56
CA ALA A 211 -12.23 18.42 21.55
C ALA A 211 -13.22 17.60 20.68
N ILE A 212 -14.19 16.93 21.32
CA ILE A 212 -15.22 16.16 20.62
C ILE A 212 -16.20 17.07 19.86
N ASP A 213 -16.57 18.23 20.43
CA ASP A 213 -17.42 19.19 19.71
C ASP A 213 -16.72 19.71 18.44
N ILE A 214 -15.39 19.88 18.45
CA ILE A 214 -14.59 20.21 17.24
C ILE A 214 -14.59 19.01 16.27
N ALA A 215 -14.34 17.80 16.75
CA ALA A 215 -14.37 16.59 15.93
C ALA A 215 -15.72 16.40 15.23
N PHE A 216 -16.82 16.71 15.90
CA PHE A 216 -18.15 16.65 15.31
C PHE A 216 -18.35 17.63 14.16
N LEU A 217 -17.72 18.82 14.20
CA LEU A 217 -17.72 19.76 13.08
C LEU A 217 -17.00 19.20 11.86
N VAL A 218 -15.84 18.55 12.08
CA VAL A 218 -15.06 17.92 11.00
C VAL A 218 -15.82 16.74 10.38
N ILE A 219 -16.44 15.90 11.21
CA ILE A 219 -17.29 14.78 10.72
C ILE A 219 -18.49 15.29 9.93
N ASP A 220 -19.17 16.34 10.41
CA ASP A 220 -20.34 16.89 9.70
C ASP A 220 -19.92 17.42 8.32
N GLU A 221 -18.84 18.19 8.25
CA GLU A 221 -18.35 18.73 6.97
C GLU A 221 -17.82 17.62 6.06
N GLY A 222 -17.04 16.66 6.58
CA GLY A 222 -16.50 15.56 5.80
C GLY A 222 -17.60 14.69 5.20
N ILE A 223 -18.70 14.47 5.92
CA ILE A 223 -19.86 13.76 5.36
C ILE A 223 -20.60 14.60 4.33
N GLU A 224 -20.74 15.91 4.56
CA GLU A 224 -21.35 16.81 3.57
C GLU A 224 -20.52 16.87 2.28
N ALA A 225 -19.19 16.79 2.39
CA ALA A 225 -18.25 16.81 1.28
C ALA A 225 -18.44 15.67 0.27
N PHE A 226 -19.03 14.54 0.64
CA PHE A 226 -19.39 13.51 -0.35
C PHE A 226 -20.37 14.01 -1.43
N GLN A 227 -21.15 15.07 -1.14
CA GLN A 227 -22.10 15.64 -2.10
C GLN A 227 -21.45 16.60 -3.09
N TYR A 228 -20.27 17.12 -2.76
CA TYR A 228 -19.60 18.16 -3.54
C TYR A 228 -18.12 17.88 -3.81
N SER A 229 -17.64 16.66 -3.59
CA SER A 229 -16.26 16.25 -3.89
C SER A 229 -16.21 14.91 -4.61
N ASP A 230 -15.18 14.72 -5.45
CA ASP A 230 -14.85 13.43 -6.04
C ASP A 230 -13.95 12.65 -5.09
N ASP A 231 -14.58 11.83 -4.24
CA ASP A 231 -13.89 10.96 -3.28
C ASP A 231 -13.56 9.57 -3.86
N SER A 232 -13.33 9.45 -5.16
CA SER A 232 -12.99 8.15 -5.77
C SER A 232 -11.68 7.55 -5.21
N ASN A 233 -10.80 8.40 -4.66
CA ASN A 233 -9.58 7.98 -3.93
C ASN A 233 -9.83 7.61 -2.46
N GLY A 234 -10.97 8.00 -1.89
CA GLY A 234 -11.29 7.77 -0.48
C GLY A 234 -10.63 8.73 0.50
N ASP A 235 -10.09 9.87 0.04
CA ASP A 235 -9.45 10.89 0.88
C ASP A 235 -10.44 11.47 1.92
N VAL A 236 -11.65 11.82 1.52
CA VAL A 236 -12.70 12.36 2.40
C VAL A 236 -13.23 11.28 3.34
N GLY A 237 -13.46 10.06 2.82
CA GLY A 237 -13.80 8.91 3.66
C GLY A 237 -12.73 8.58 4.70
N TYR A 238 -11.46 8.74 4.35
CA TYR A 238 -10.34 8.63 5.28
C TYR A 238 -10.41 9.71 6.36
N LEU A 239 -10.59 10.98 6.01
CA LEU A 239 -10.73 12.08 6.98
C LEU A 239 -11.84 11.81 8.01
N VAL A 240 -13.02 11.37 7.56
CA VAL A 240 -14.14 11.08 8.47
C VAL A 240 -13.81 9.89 9.39
N SER A 241 -13.20 8.84 8.85
CA SER A 241 -12.82 7.65 9.62
C SER A 241 -11.75 7.99 10.67
N GLU A 242 -10.70 8.69 10.25
CA GLU A 242 -9.61 9.15 11.12
C GLU A 242 -10.13 10.07 12.22
N THR A 243 -11.10 10.95 11.92
CA THR A 243 -11.70 11.81 12.94
C THR A 243 -12.49 11.00 13.98
N ILE A 244 -13.19 9.95 13.55
CA ILE A 244 -13.93 9.06 14.47
C ILE A 244 -12.92 8.30 15.36
N ASP A 245 -11.88 7.74 14.77
CA ASP A 245 -10.84 7.02 15.53
C ASP A 245 -10.13 7.95 16.52
N LEU A 246 -9.84 9.19 16.12
CA LEU A 246 -9.28 10.23 16.99
C LEU A 246 -10.18 10.55 18.19
N ILE A 247 -11.51 10.54 18.04
CA ILE A 247 -12.43 10.70 19.19
C ILE A 247 -12.20 9.57 20.20
N GLY A 248 -12.07 8.33 19.72
CA GLY A 248 -11.76 7.16 20.54
C GLY A 248 -10.41 7.30 21.25
N GLU A 249 -9.37 7.73 20.51
CA GLU A 249 -8.03 7.98 21.06
C GLU A 249 -8.07 9.03 22.18
N VAL A 250 -8.67 10.19 21.93
CA VAL A 250 -8.78 11.27 22.92
C VAL A 250 -9.48 10.81 24.19
N ILE A 251 -10.55 10.00 24.07
CA ILE A 251 -11.23 9.42 25.24
C ILE A 251 -10.31 8.43 25.97
N SER A 252 -9.59 7.57 25.24
CA SER A 252 -8.72 6.55 25.83
C SER A 252 -7.50 7.15 26.56
N TYR A 253 -6.89 8.23 26.05
CA TYR A 253 -5.79 8.91 26.74
C TYR A 253 -6.22 9.57 28.05
N ASN A 254 -7.52 9.72 28.27
CA ASN A 254 -8.10 10.33 29.44
C ASN A 254 -8.93 9.31 30.26
N GLU A 255 -8.39 8.11 30.48
CA GLU A 255 -9.09 7.02 31.19
C GLU A 255 -9.60 7.40 32.60
N ASP A 256 -8.90 8.30 33.30
CA ASP A 256 -9.21 8.76 34.66
C ASP A 256 -10.26 9.91 34.72
N ILE A 257 -10.98 10.17 33.63
CA ILE A 257 -12.03 11.20 33.58
C ILE A 257 -13.14 10.93 34.61
N ASP A 258 -13.63 12.02 35.22
CA ASP A 258 -14.78 12.03 36.13
C ASP A 258 -16.02 11.35 35.53
N ILE A 259 -16.75 10.60 36.35
CA ILE A 259 -17.91 9.82 35.90
C ILE A 259 -19.03 10.69 35.30
N ASN A 260 -19.17 11.95 35.74
CA ASN A 260 -20.16 12.85 35.16
C ASN A 260 -19.75 13.30 33.75
N ILE A 261 -18.45 13.52 33.53
CA ILE A 261 -17.94 13.82 32.18
C ILE A 261 -18.10 12.60 31.28
N LYS A 262 -17.81 11.37 31.74
CA LYS A 262 -18.09 10.14 30.95
C LYS A 262 -19.57 10.01 30.58
N LYS A 263 -20.47 10.37 31.49
CA LYS A 263 -21.91 10.42 31.21
C LYS A 263 -22.27 11.49 30.17
N GLU A 264 -21.69 12.68 30.27
CA GLU A 264 -21.89 13.75 29.29
C GLU A 264 -21.40 13.34 27.89
N LEU A 265 -20.20 12.74 27.83
CA LEU A 265 -19.62 12.17 26.61
C LEU A 265 -20.54 11.11 25.99
N PHE A 266 -21.04 10.18 26.80
CA PHE A 266 -21.99 9.17 26.35
C PHE A 266 -23.24 9.79 25.71
N GLU A 267 -23.86 10.78 26.37
CA GLU A 267 -25.06 11.43 25.85
C GLU A 267 -24.77 12.22 24.56
N LYS A 268 -23.61 12.89 24.47
CA LYS A 268 -23.17 13.61 23.26
C LYS A 268 -22.94 12.67 22.08
N LEU A 269 -22.19 11.59 22.27
CA LEU A 269 -21.90 10.60 21.22
C LEU A 269 -23.19 9.89 20.78
N LEU A 270 -24.05 9.52 21.74
CA LEU A 270 -25.33 8.90 21.42
C LEU A 270 -26.22 9.87 20.63
N SER A 271 -26.34 11.12 21.05
CA SER A 271 -27.08 12.15 20.32
C SER A 271 -26.53 12.39 18.92
N LYS A 272 -25.20 12.45 18.77
CA LYS A 272 -24.54 12.58 17.46
C LYS A 272 -24.88 11.41 16.55
N SER A 273 -24.87 10.16 17.06
CA SER A 273 -25.23 8.98 16.28
C SER A 273 -26.66 9.01 15.71
N GLU A 274 -27.55 9.81 16.31
CA GLU A 274 -28.93 10.02 15.87
C GLU A 274 -29.08 11.15 14.85
N SER A 275 -28.01 11.88 14.54
CA SER A 275 -28.01 12.91 13.52
C SER A 275 -28.34 12.31 12.14
N LYS A 276 -29.12 13.06 11.37
CA LYS A 276 -29.50 12.74 9.99
C LYS A 276 -28.31 12.70 9.04
N VAL A 277 -27.19 13.35 9.42
CA VAL A 277 -25.94 13.34 8.64
C VAL A 277 -25.49 11.91 8.33
N PHE A 278 -25.81 10.93 9.19
CA PHE A 278 -25.41 9.54 9.02
C PHE A 278 -26.46 8.64 8.35
N ASP A 279 -27.59 9.17 7.85
CA ASP A 279 -28.67 8.32 7.34
C ASP A 279 -28.24 7.43 6.16
N GLU A 280 -27.43 7.97 5.26
CA GLU A 280 -26.81 7.21 4.16
C GLU A 280 -25.47 6.58 4.57
N TRP A 281 -24.86 7.08 5.65
CA TRP A 281 -23.52 6.72 6.12
C TRP A 281 -23.55 5.93 7.44
N THR A 282 -24.28 4.82 7.42
CA THR A 282 -24.51 4.01 8.64
C THR A 282 -23.22 3.44 9.23
N ASP A 283 -22.18 3.23 8.43
CA ASP A 283 -20.91 2.71 8.92
C ASP A 283 -20.18 3.68 9.87
N TYR A 284 -20.27 4.99 9.63
CA TYR A 284 -19.76 6.02 10.53
C TYR A 284 -20.62 6.14 11.79
N ARG A 285 -21.95 5.99 11.67
CA ARG A 285 -22.85 5.89 12.83
C ARG A 285 -22.47 4.74 13.75
N ILE A 286 -22.15 3.58 13.18
CA ILE A 286 -21.71 2.40 13.95
C ILE A 286 -20.36 2.68 14.63
N GLY A 287 -19.44 3.41 13.97
CA GLY A 287 -18.19 3.85 14.58
C GLY A 287 -18.39 4.69 15.85
N ILE A 288 -19.24 5.73 15.76
CA ILE A 288 -19.60 6.56 16.93
C ILE A 288 -20.24 5.74 18.04
N LEU A 289 -21.14 4.79 17.70
CA LEU A 289 -21.78 3.90 18.67
C LEU A 289 -20.79 2.90 19.31
N GLY A 290 -19.71 2.55 18.62
CA GLY A 290 -18.60 1.79 19.19
C GLY A 290 -17.95 2.57 20.33
N ILE A 291 -17.59 3.82 20.06
CA ILE A 291 -17.00 4.72 21.07
C ILE A 291 -17.99 5.00 22.22
N CYS A 292 -19.29 5.09 21.96
CA CYS A 292 -20.31 5.17 23.01
C CYS A 292 -20.19 4.02 24.03
N ALA A 293 -19.82 2.81 23.58
CA ALA A 293 -19.70 1.65 24.46
C ALA A 293 -18.54 1.81 25.45
N ASP A 294 -17.44 2.45 25.03
CA ASP A 294 -16.24 2.64 25.86
C ASP A 294 -16.51 3.59 27.04
N VAL A 295 -17.40 4.56 26.85
CA VAL A 295 -17.82 5.51 27.91
C VAL A 295 -19.07 5.07 28.67
N ALA A 296 -19.68 3.92 28.34
CA ALA A 296 -20.87 3.37 29.00
C ALA A 296 -20.54 2.71 30.36
N THR A 297 -20.04 3.50 31.31
CA THR A 297 -19.48 3.00 32.58
C THR A 297 -20.51 2.43 33.56
N THR A 298 -21.77 2.88 33.49
CA THR A 298 -22.85 2.40 34.37
C THR A 298 -23.78 1.44 33.65
N GLU A 299 -24.42 0.55 34.41
CA GLU A 299 -25.40 -0.41 33.87
C GLU A 299 -26.54 0.29 33.12
N SER A 300 -27.04 1.41 33.65
CA SER A 300 -28.09 2.20 33.00
C SER A 300 -27.67 2.73 31.62
N LEU A 301 -26.43 3.19 31.46
CA LEU A 301 -25.92 3.65 30.16
C LEU A 301 -25.74 2.49 29.19
N ARG A 302 -25.23 1.34 29.67
CA ARG A 302 -25.09 0.12 28.86
C ARG A 302 -26.44 -0.38 28.36
N GLU A 303 -27.46 -0.44 29.21
CA GLU A 303 -28.80 -0.85 28.80
C GLU A 303 -29.40 0.12 27.77
N LYS A 304 -29.21 1.43 27.96
CA LYS A 304 -29.63 2.44 26.97
C LYS A 304 -28.97 2.22 25.60
N LEU A 305 -27.66 1.92 25.58
CA LEU A 305 -26.94 1.61 24.33
C LEU A 305 -27.40 0.29 23.73
N LYS A 306 -27.56 -0.78 24.53
CA LYS A 306 -28.05 -2.09 24.06
C LYS A 306 -29.41 -1.96 23.36
N ILE A 307 -30.36 -1.22 23.94
CA ILE A 307 -31.67 -0.95 23.33
C ILE A 307 -31.50 -0.30 21.95
N LYS A 308 -30.61 0.70 21.84
CA LYS A 308 -30.34 1.39 20.58
C LYS A 308 -29.74 0.45 19.53
N LEU A 309 -28.75 -0.35 19.90
CA LEU A 309 -28.07 -1.28 19.00
C LEU A 309 -29.03 -2.37 18.50
N ASN A 310 -29.85 -2.94 19.38
CA ASN A 310 -30.87 -3.92 19.00
C ASN A 310 -31.90 -3.33 18.05
N TYR A 311 -32.38 -2.10 18.30
CA TYR A 311 -33.28 -1.40 17.39
C TYR A 311 -32.67 -1.24 15.97
N LEU A 312 -31.37 -0.94 15.88
CA LEU A 312 -30.68 -0.85 14.58
C LEU A 312 -30.57 -2.21 13.90
N ILE A 313 -30.26 -3.28 14.63
CA ILE A 313 -30.24 -4.65 14.08
C ILE A 313 -31.60 -5.04 13.50
N ASP A 314 -32.68 -4.75 14.23
CA ASP A 314 -34.06 -5.08 13.81
C ASP A 314 -34.46 -4.31 12.55
N LYS A 315 -34.09 -3.03 12.45
CA LYS A 315 -34.36 -2.18 11.28
C LYS A 315 -33.61 -2.64 10.02
N ASN A 316 -32.46 -3.28 10.20
CA ASN A 316 -31.55 -3.72 9.14
C ASN A 316 -31.95 -5.07 8.49
N SER A 317 -33.14 -5.59 8.75
CA SER A 317 -33.52 -6.99 8.48
C SER A 317 -33.66 -7.43 7.00
N ASN A 318 -33.36 -6.59 6.00
CA ASN A 318 -33.82 -6.82 4.61
C ASN A 318 -32.77 -6.88 3.47
N THR A 319 -31.44 -6.82 3.68
CA THR A 319 -30.46 -7.05 2.58
C THR A 319 -29.14 -7.69 3.03
N GLU A 320 -28.36 -8.26 2.10
CA GLU A 320 -27.06 -8.89 2.36
C GLU A 320 -26.00 -7.89 2.86
N TYR A 321 -26.02 -6.64 2.38
CA TYR A 321 -25.17 -5.57 2.91
C TYR A 321 -25.46 -5.24 4.39
N MET A 322 -26.73 -5.38 4.80
CA MET A 322 -27.11 -5.20 6.20
C MET A 322 -26.60 -6.32 7.11
N LYS A 323 -26.22 -7.49 6.56
CA LYS A 323 -25.59 -8.58 7.32
C LYS A 323 -24.25 -8.14 7.91
N TYR A 324 -23.41 -7.46 7.13
CA TYR A 324 -22.12 -6.93 7.59
C TYR A 324 -22.28 -5.85 8.66
N ARG A 325 -23.27 -4.95 8.49
CA ARG A 325 -23.59 -3.92 9.48
C ARG A 325 -24.06 -4.53 10.80
N ASN A 326 -24.93 -5.53 10.73
CA ASN A 326 -25.40 -6.24 11.92
C ASN A 326 -24.26 -6.98 12.62
N GLU A 327 -23.32 -7.58 11.88
CA GLU A 327 -22.12 -8.21 12.45
C GLU A 327 -21.28 -7.19 13.23
N ARG A 328 -21.04 -5.99 12.69
CA ARG A 328 -20.33 -4.91 13.41
C ARG A 328 -21.07 -4.47 14.68
N ILE A 329 -22.38 -4.31 14.63
CA ILE A 329 -23.18 -3.94 15.81
C ILE A 329 -23.12 -5.05 16.87
N LEU A 330 -23.19 -6.30 16.45
CA LEU A 330 -23.07 -7.45 17.36
C LEU A 330 -21.69 -7.51 18.01
N HIS A 331 -20.62 -7.07 17.35
CA HIS A 331 -19.30 -6.94 17.97
C HIS A 331 -19.29 -5.90 19.09
N ILE A 332 -19.96 -4.76 18.92
CA ILE A 332 -20.09 -3.75 19.99
C ILE A 332 -20.85 -4.37 21.18
N LEU A 333 -21.96 -5.06 20.93
CA LEU A 333 -22.71 -5.77 21.96
C LEU A 333 -21.86 -6.84 22.66
N PHE A 334 -21.11 -7.63 21.89
CA PHE A 334 -20.24 -8.67 22.40
C PHE A 334 -19.13 -8.08 23.27
N ASN A 335 -18.48 -7.00 22.86
CA ASN A 335 -17.44 -6.34 23.65
C ASN A 335 -17.98 -5.90 25.02
N MET A 336 -19.19 -5.33 25.05
CA MET A 336 -19.85 -5.00 26.32
C MET A 336 -20.16 -6.24 27.17
N VAL A 337 -20.68 -7.32 26.58
CA VAL A 337 -20.95 -8.57 27.32
C VAL A 337 -19.66 -9.20 27.83
N ASN A 338 -18.60 -9.20 27.03
CA ASN A 338 -17.30 -9.75 27.39
C ASN A 338 -16.59 -8.96 28.50
N GLN A 339 -16.79 -7.64 28.54
CA GLN A 339 -16.20 -6.77 29.56
C GLN A 339 -16.97 -6.76 30.88
N TYR A 340 -18.31 -6.75 30.83
CA TYR A 340 -19.16 -6.51 32.01
C TYR A 340 -20.02 -7.72 32.43
N GLY A 341 -20.16 -8.73 31.57
CA GLY A 341 -20.93 -9.95 31.84
C GLY A 341 -20.07 -11.09 32.39
N THR A 342 -20.68 -12.25 32.55
CA THR A 342 -19.97 -13.48 32.92
C THR A 342 -19.29 -14.14 31.73
N LYS A 343 -18.34 -15.04 31.99
CA LYS A 343 -17.71 -15.83 30.93
C LYS A 343 -18.72 -16.70 30.18
N GLU A 344 -19.73 -17.20 30.90
CA GLU A 344 -20.81 -18.01 30.35
C GLU A 344 -21.71 -17.18 29.43
N GLU A 345 -22.03 -15.92 29.81
CA GLU A 345 -22.79 -15.00 28.96
C GLU A 345 -22.05 -14.66 27.68
N ALA A 346 -20.75 -14.34 27.78
CA ALA A 346 -19.92 -14.05 26.61
C ALA A 346 -19.81 -15.25 25.67
N GLU A 347 -19.62 -16.46 26.22
CA GLU A 347 -19.58 -17.68 25.42
C GLU A 347 -20.93 -17.98 24.76
N GLN A 348 -22.04 -17.81 25.48
CA GLN A 348 -23.37 -18.00 24.93
C GLN A 348 -23.65 -17.00 23.81
N PHE A 349 -23.24 -15.74 23.97
CA PHE A 349 -23.36 -14.73 22.92
C PHE A 349 -22.63 -15.13 21.64
N ILE A 350 -21.40 -15.67 21.76
CA ILE A 350 -20.65 -16.18 20.60
C ILE A 350 -21.41 -17.34 19.94
N LYS A 351 -21.90 -18.30 20.72
CA LYS A 351 -22.67 -19.46 20.22
C LYS A 351 -23.93 -19.04 19.45
N ASP A 352 -24.66 -18.07 19.96
CA ASP A 352 -25.89 -17.56 19.35
C ASP A 352 -25.62 -16.85 17.99
N ASN A 353 -24.37 -16.45 17.74
CA ASN A 353 -23.97 -15.66 16.58
C ASN A 353 -23.01 -16.37 15.62
N LEU A 354 -22.82 -17.70 15.71
CA LEU A 354 -21.92 -18.48 14.83
C LEU A 354 -22.25 -18.45 13.32
N LYS A 355 -23.43 -17.92 12.96
CA LYS A 355 -23.82 -17.60 11.57
C LYS A 355 -22.94 -16.53 10.92
N PHE A 356 -22.17 -15.80 11.72
CA PHE A 356 -21.21 -14.80 11.32
C PHE A 356 -19.79 -15.35 11.47
N SER A 357 -18.99 -15.20 10.41
CA SER A 357 -17.65 -15.80 10.34
C SER A 357 -16.70 -15.28 11.41
N SER A 358 -16.81 -14.00 11.79
CA SER A 358 -15.98 -13.40 12.84
C SER A 358 -16.26 -14.00 14.23
N PHE A 359 -17.51 -14.29 14.56
CA PHE A 359 -17.87 -14.96 15.82
C PHE A 359 -17.41 -16.42 15.86
N ARG A 360 -17.47 -17.11 14.73
CA ARG A 360 -16.89 -18.46 14.61
C ARG A 360 -15.38 -18.44 14.86
N GLU A 361 -14.68 -17.45 14.31
CA GLU A 361 -13.25 -17.26 14.55
C GLU A 361 -12.93 -16.96 16.02
N LEU A 362 -13.71 -16.09 16.68
CA LEU A 362 -13.57 -15.86 18.12
C LEU A 362 -13.69 -17.18 18.91
N PHE A 363 -14.65 -18.03 18.55
CA PHE A 363 -14.86 -19.29 19.25
C PHE A 363 -13.75 -20.30 18.99
N ILE A 364 -13.30 -20.39 17.74
CA ILE A 364 -12.14 -21.20 17.35
C ILE A 364 -10.89 -20.75 18.13
N ASN A 365 -10.60 -19.45 18.17
CA ASN A 365 -9.43 -18.91 18.85
C ASN A 365 -9.45 -19.18 20.36
N LYS A 366 -10.63 -19.16 21.00
CA LYS A 366 -10.79 -19.60 22.38
C LYS A 366 -10.38 -21.07 22.55
N TYR A 367 -10.91 -21.98 21.74
CA TYR A 367 -10.58 -23.40 21.87
C TYR A 367 -9.13 -23.74 21.46
N ILE A 368 -8.52 -22.97 20.57
CA ILE A 368 -7.08 -23.05 20.31
C ILE A 368 -6.29 -22.71 21.58
N LYS A 369 -6.63 -21.60 22.27
CA LYS A 369 -5.97 -21.21 23.53
C LYS A 369 -6.15 -22.24 24.63
N GLU A 370 -7.32 -22.89 24.69
CA GLU A 370 -7.63 -23.96 25.63
C GLU A 370 -7.06 -25.33 25.21
N LYS A 371 -6.42 -25.41 24.03
CA LYS A 371 -5.93 -26.65 23.41
C LYS A 371 -7.02 -27.71 23.23
N ASN A 372 -8.28 -27.29 23.13
CA ASN A 372 -9.40 -28.17 22.79
C ASN A 372 -9.50 -28.32 21.27
N TYR A 373 -8.57 -29.09 20.72
CA TYR A 373 -8.40 -29.27 19.29
C TYR A 373 -9.59 -29.98 18.60
N GLU A 374 -10.30 -30.86 19.31
CA GLU A 374 -11.51 -31.51 18.80
C GLU A 374 -12.60 -30.49 18.47
N LYS A 375 -12.84 -29.52 19.36
CA LYS A 375 -13.80 -28.44 19.11
C LYS A 375 -13.37 -27.48 18.01
N VAL A 376 -12.07 -27.24 17.85
CA VAL A 376 -11.57 -26.44 16.72
C VAL A 376 -11.88 -27.13 15.39
N ILE A 377 -11.63 -28.44 15.29
CA ILE A 377 -11.93 -29.21 14.08
C ILE A 377 -13.44 -29.19 13.78
N GLU A 378 -14.29 -29.40 14.79
CA GLU A 378 -15.75 -29.35 14.67
C GLU A 378 -16.22 -27.99 14.09
N LEU A 379 -15.78 -26.89 14.71
CA LEU A 379 -16.15 -25.53 14.31
C LEU A 379 -15.64 -25.16 12.91
N ALA A 380 -14.44 -25.60 12.55
CA ALA A 380 -13.87 -25.37 11.22
C ALA A 380 -14.67 -26.12 10.14
N LEU A 381 -15.00 -27.39 10.36
CA LEU A 381 -15.81 -28.19 9.44
C LEU A 381 -17.22 -27.63 9.27
N GLU A 382 -17.83 -27.15 10.34
CA GLU A 382 -19.11 -26.42 10.26
C GLU A 382 -18.99 -25.11 9.49
N GLY A 383 -17.90 -24.36 9.69
CA GLY A 383 -17.60 -23.15 8.92
C GLY A 383 -17.48 -23.43 7.42
N GLU A 384 -16.74 -24.47 7.04
CA GLU A 384 -16.63 -24.93 5.65
C GLU A 384 -18.01 -25.25 5.03
N LYS A 385 -18.95 -25.78 5.83
CA LYS A 385 -20.31 -26.08 5.38
C LYS A 385 -21.20 -24.84 5.29
N GLN A 386 -21.05 -23.90 6.22
CA GLN A 386 -21.83 -22.67 6.28
C GLN A 386 -21.42 -21.68 5.17
N ASP A 387 -20.11 -21.54 4.95
CA ASP A 387 -19.54 -20.48 4.12
C ASP A 387 -19.20 -20.96 2.70
N LYS A 388 -19.93 -21.96 2.18
CA LYS A 388 -19.68 -22.60 0.87
C LYS A 388 -19.57 -21.63 -0.31
N GLY A 389 -20.21 -20.46 -0.23
CA GLY A 389 -20.14 -19.41 -1.25
C GLY A 389 -18.88 -18.55 -1.21
N PHE A 390 -18.08 -18.65 -0.14
CA PHE A 390 -16.95 -17.75 0.13
C PHE A 390 -15.64 -18.53 0.14
N ALA A 391 -15.00 -18.66 -1.03
CA ALA A 391 -13.77 -19.43 -1.18
C ALA A 391 -12.64 -19.02 -0.21
N GLY A 392 -12.53 -17.73 0.11
CA GLY A 392 -11.58 -17.21 1.09
C GLY A 392 -11.82 -17.74 2.52
N LEU A 393 -13.09 -17.80 2.95
CA LEU A 393 -13.45 -18.34 4.27
C LEU A 393 -13.23 -19.86 4.35
N ILE A 394 -13.61 -20.60 3.31
CA ILE A 394 -13.36 -22.04 3.23
C ILE A 394 -11.87 -22.34 3.35
N LEU A 395 -11.03 -21.59 2.62
CA LEU A 395 -9.58 -21.71 2.71
C LEU A 395 -9.09 -21.44 4.15
N LYS A 396 -9.56 -20.37 4.78
CA LYS A 396 -9.22 -20.02 6.17
C LYS A 396 -9.54 -21.16 7.14
N TRP A 397 -10.74 -21.73 7.05
CA TRP A 397 -11.16 -22.84 7.90
C TRP A 397 -10.32 -24.10 7.69
N LYS A 398 -9.98 -24.41 6.45
CA LYS A 398 -9.07 -25.53 6.12
C LYS A 398 -7.66 -25.31 6.67
N GLN A 399 -7.14 -24.08 6.58
CA GLN A 399 -5.82 -23.75 7.13
C GLN A 399 -5.78 -23.93 8.64
N ILE A 400 -6.81 -23.48 9.36
CA ILE A 400 -6.95 -23.70 10.81
C ILE A 400 -7.04 -25.19 11.14
N ARG A 401 -7.88 -25.93 10.41
CA ARG A 401 -8.02 -27.38 10.62
C ARG A 401 -6.70 -28.11 10.35
N TYR A 402 -5.96 -27.70 9.33
CA TYR A 402 -4.64 -28.24 9.03
C TYR A 402 -3.63 -27.98 10.15
N SER A 403 -3.58 -26.76 10.72
CA SER A 403 -2.68 -26.48 11.85
C SER A 403 -3.01 -27.35 13.06
N VAL A 404 -4.31 -27.60 13.32
CA VAL A 404 -4.72 -28.51 14.39
C VAL A 404 -4.32 -29.97 14.11
N TYR A 405 -4.41 -30.43 12.86
CA TYR A 405 -3.92 -31.77 12.51
C TYR A 405 -2.41 -31.94 12.74
N LYS A 406 -1.62 -30.86 12.60
CA LYS A 406 -0.19 -30.87 12.96
C LYS A 406 0.01 -31.04 14.46
N GLU A 407 -0.70 -30.24 15.27
CA GLU A 407 -0.65 -30.32 16.73
C GLU A 407 -1.03 -31.70 17.27
N LEU A 408 -2.05 -32.33 16.69
CA LEU A 408 -2.49 -33.67 17.06
C LEU A 408 -1.68 -34.81 16.40
N SER A 409 -0.69 -34.49 15.56
CA SER A 409 0.08 -35.49 14.79
C SER A 409 -0.77 -36.43 13.94
N LEU A 410 -1.92 -35.97 13.44
CA LEU A 410 -2.84 -36.73 12.58
C LEU A 410 -2.34 -36.77 11.14
N LYS A 411 -1.32 -37.60 10.88
CA LYS A 411 -0.57 -37.60 9.61
C LYS A 411 -1.44 -37.87 8.38
N ASP A 412 -2.42 -38.76 8.48
CA ASP A 412 -3.28 -39.09 7.32
C ASP A 412 -4.22 -37.93 6.97
N ASP A 413 -4.80 -37.28 7.97
CA ASP A 413 -5.62 -36.08 7.78
C ASP A 413 -4.79 -34.91 7.23
N GLN A 414 -3.55 -34.72 7.72
CA GLN A 414 -2.62 -33.75 7.15
C GLN A 414 -2.35 -34.05 5.66
N ARG A 415 -2.04 -35.30 5.30
CA ARG A 415 -1.76 -35.68 3.91
C ARG A 415 -2.96 -35.40 3.01
N ASN A 416 -4.16 -35.78 3.42
CA ASN A 416 -5.37 -35.59 2.63
C ASN A 416 -5.67 -34.09 2.42
N LEU A 417 -5.64 -33.30 3.49
CA LEU A 417 -5.98 -31.88 3.41
C LEU A 417 -4.91 -31.04 2.71
N ALA A 418 -3.62 -31.29 2.99
CA ALA A 418 -2.54 -30.60 2.30
C ALA A 418 -2.56 -30.90 0.80
N LYS A 419 -2.89 -32.13 0.40
CA LYS A 419 -3.02 -32.49 -1.02
C LYS A 419 -4.19 -31.78 -1.68
N GLU A 420 -5.33 -31.68 -1.00
CA GLU A 420 -6.47 -30.89 -1.48
C GLU A 420 -6.09 -29.42 -1.69
N LEU A 421 -5.44 -28.80 -0.70
CA LEU A 421 -5.01 -27.40 -0.75
C LEU A 421 -3.96 -27.16 -1.85
N LEU A 422 -3.01 -28.09 -2.00
CA LEU A 422 -2.02 -28.06 -3.07
C LEU A 422 -2.70 -28.05 -4.44
N PHE A 423 -3.71 -28.90 -4.66
CA PHE A 423 -4.43 -28.96 -5.94
C PHE A 423 -5.29 -27.71 -6.19
N GLN A 424 -5.62 -26.94 -5.14
CA GLN A 424 -6.27 -25.63 -5.25
C GLN A 424 -5.27 -24.48 -5.53
N GLY A 425 -3.99 -24.79 -5.75
CA GLY A 425 -2.97 -23.80 -6.12
C GLY A 425 -2.14 -23.29 -4.93
N LYS A 426 -2.19 -23.94 -3.77
CA LYS A 426 -1.43 -23.56 -2.57
C LYS A 426 -0.11 -24.32 -2.49
N PHE A 427 0.91 -23.79 -3.17
CA PHE A 427 2.21 -24.44 -3.33
C PHE A 427 2.94 -24.73 -2.01
N GLU A 428 2.71 -23.91 -0.98
CA GLU A 428 3.31 -24.08 0.35
C GLU A 428 3.08 -25.48 0.94
N TYR A 429 1.96 -26.13 0.61
CA TYR A 429 1.62 -27.48 1.07
C TYR A 429 2.42 -28.59 0.40
N TYR A 430 3.16 -28.30 -0.68
CA TYR A 430 4.07 -29.28 -1.28
C TYR A 430 5.19 -29.67 -0.31
N LYS A 431 5.79 -28.69 0.37
CA LYS A 431 6.88 -28.91 1.33
C LYS A 431 6.40 -29.74 2.51
N GLU A 432 5.25 -29.39 3.06
CA GLU A 432 4.60 -30.13 4.14
C GLU A 432 4.32 -31.59 3.75
N LEU A 433 3.75 -31.85 2.56
CA LEU A 433 3.51 -33.22 2.09
C LEU A 433 4.82 -34.01 1.89
N LYS A 434 5.87 -33.36 1.40
CA LYS A 434 7.18 -33.97 1.19
C LYS A 434 7.85 -34.34 2.53
N GLU A 435 7.63 -33.58 3.59
CA GLU A 435 8.10 -33.90 4.94
C GLU A 435 7.33 -35.07 5.57
N LEU A 436 6.05 -35.22 5.25
CA LEU A 436 5.21 -36.33 5.71
C LEU A 436 5.43 -37.65 4.93
N ALA A 437 6.18 -37.60 3.83
CA ALA A 437 6.48 -38.75 2.99
C ALA A 437 7.67 -39.56 3.54
N GLU A 438 7.47 -40.88 3.67
CA GLU A 438 8.54 -41.82 4.06
C GLU A 438 9.58 -41.96 2.94
N ASP A 439 9.10 -42.14 1.70
CA ASP A 439 9.93 -42.12 0.49
C ASP A 439 9.57 -40.89 -0.36
N LYS A 440 10.46 -39.90 -0.32
CA LYS A 440 10.32 -38.63 -1.05
C LYS A 440 10.35 -38.82 -2.57
N ILE A 441 11.06 -39.83 -3.08
CA ILE A 441 11.18 -40.08 -4.52
C ILE A 441 9.89 -40.68 -5.06
N SER A 442 9.38 -41.74 -4.40
CA SER A 442 8.09 -42.33 -4.77
C SER A 442 6.94 -41.33 -4.63
N PHE A 443 6.92 -40.56 -3.54
CA PHE A 443 5.94 -39.49 -3.32
C PHE A 443 5.93 -38.47 -4.47
N TYR A 444 7.11 -37.93 -4.83
CA TYR A 444 7.24 -36.97 -5.92
C TYR A 444 6.73 -37.54 -7.24
N ASN A 445 7.14 -38.76 -7.59
CA ASN A 445 6.73 -39.41 -8.85
C ASN A 445 5.21 -39.65 -8.92
N ASN A 446 4.59 -40.09 -7.83
CA ASN A 446 3.14 -40.31 -7.77
C ASN A 446 2.38 -38.98 -7.87
N LEU A 447 2.77 -37.99 -7.06
CA LEU A 447 2.14 -36.66 -7.07
C LEU A 447 2.22 -36.01 -8.47
N LYS A 448 3.37 -36.17 -9.12
CA LYS A 448 3.60 -35.70 -10.49
C LYS A 448 2.61 -36.29 -11.49
N GLN A 449 2.38 -37.60 -11.44
CA GLN A 449 1.42 -38.29 -12.30
C GLN A 449 -0.01 -37.83 -12.03
N GLU A 450 -0.37 -37.65 -10.76
CA GLU A 450 -1.69 -37.16 -10.39
C GLU A 450 -1.96 -35.74 -10.88
N LEU A 451 -0.99 -34.83 -10.76
CA LEU A 451 -1.12 -33.46 -11.26
C LEU A 451 -1.26 -33.43 -12.79
N LYS A 452 -0.51 -34.27 -13.51
CA LYS A 452 -0.62 -34.41 -14.97
C LYS A 452 -1.99 -34.94 -15.41
N ALA A 453 -2.60 -35.82 -14.61
CA ALA A 453 -3.91 -36.39 -14.90
C ALA A 453 -5.08 -35.40 -14.73
N LYS A 454 -4.83 -34.23 -14.12
CA LYS A 454 -5.85 -33.19 -13.89
C LYS A 454 -5.74 -32.09 -14.94
N GLU A 455 -6.87 -31.70 -15.53
CA GLU A 455 -6.88 -30.66 -16.58
C GLU A 455 -6.93 -29.22 -16.03
N TYR A 456 -7.16 -29.04 -14.73
CA TYR A 456 -7.29 -27.73 -14.08
C TYR A 456 -6.00 -26.90 -14.21
N TRP A 457 -6.15 -25.60 -14.50
CA TRP A 457 -5.01 -24.70 -14.68
C TRP A 457 -4.17 -24.54 -13.40
N GLN A 458 -4.79 -24.63 -12.22
CA GLN A 458 -4.10 -24.61 -10.93
C GLN A 458 -3.14 -25.80 -10.80
N CYS A 459 -3.59 -27.00 -11.17
CA CYS A 459 -2.74 -28.20 -11.16
C CYS A 459 -1.56 -28.08 -12.12
N LYS A 460 -1.76 -27.49 -13.30
CA LYS A 460 -0.67 -27.22 -14.26
C LYS A 460 0.35 -26.25 -13.69
N SER A 461 -0.11 -25.16 -13.07
CA SER A 461 0.77 -24.19 -12.39
C SER A 461 1.58 -24.84 -11.26
N ILE A 462 0.92 -25.66 -10.44
CA ILE A 462 1.56 -26.37 -9.32
C ILE A 462 2.56 -27.40 -9.81
N PHE A 463 2.22 -28.16 -10.86
CA PHE A 463 3.15 -29.09 -11.50
C PHE A 463 4.44 -28.37 -11.92
N LEU A 464 4.32 -27.21 -12.59
CA LEU A 464 5.49 -26.42 -13.00
C LEU A 464 6.32 -25.94 -11.80
N GLN A 465 5.68 -25.46 -10.74
CA GLN A 465 6.41 -25.03 -9.53
C GLN A 465 7.15 -26.20 -8.87
N ILE A 466 6.52 -27.38 -8.80
CA ILE A 466 7.12 -28.58 -8.20
C ILE A 466 8.33 -29.07 -9.00
N ILE A 467 8.23 -29.21 -10.34
CA ILE A 467 9.37 -29.69 -11.14
C ILE A 467 10.57 -28.73 -11.08
N LEU A 468 10.31 -27.43 -10.87
CA LEU A 468 11.36 -26.43 -10.65
C LEU A 468 12.01 -26.56 -9.28
N GLU A 469 11.21 -26.71 -8.22
CA GLU A 469 11.72 -26.93 -6.86
C GLU A 469 12.57 -28.21 -6.78
N GLU A 470 12.12 -29.29 -7.44
CA GLU A 470 12.85 -30.57 -7.50
C GLU A 470 14.00 -30.59 -8.50
N LYS A 471 14.13 -29.54 -9.33
CA LYS A 471 15.09 -29.48 -10.45
C LYS A 471 14.99 -30.70 -11.38
N ASP A 472 13.77 -31.17 -11.65
CA ASP A 472 13.52 -32.29 -12.57
C ASP A 472 13.69 -31.83 -14.02
N LEU A 473 14.96 -31.82 -14.46
CA LEU A 473 15.35 -31.30 -15.77
C LEU A 473 14.65 -32.03 -16.93
N ASP A 474 14.38 -33.33 -16.78
CA ASP A 474 13.71 -34.11 -17.83
C ASP A 474 12.26 -33.63 -18.03
N GLU A 475 11.55 -33.37 -16.94
CA GLU A 475 10.17 -32.85 -16.99
C GLU A 475 10.10 -31.39 -17.43
N ILE A 476 11.03 -30.55 -16.97
CA ILE A 476 11.12 -29.15 -17.43
C ILE A 476 11.36 -29.14 -18.95
N MET A 477 12.28 -29.98 -19.44
CA MET A 477 12.54 -30.10 -20.88
C MET A 477 11.31 -30.62 -21.62
N GLY A 478 10.58 -31.60 -21.06
CA GLY A 478 9.31 -32.08 -21.60
C GLY A 478 8.29 -30.97 -21.79
N TYR A 479 8.09 -30.13 -20.76
CA TYR A 479 7.20 -28.97 -20.83
C TYR A 479 7.61 -27.96 -21.91
N VAL A 480 8.91 -27.66 -22.00
CA VAL A 480 9.47 -26.74 -23.01
C VAL A 480 9.30 -27.26 -24.44
N ARG A 481 9.40 -28.59 -24.66
CA ARG A 481 9.14 -29.20 -25.98
C ARG A 481 7.69 -28.99 -26.41
N GLU A 482 6.74 -29.09 -25.50
CA GLU A 482 5.31 -28.82 -25.76
C GLU A 482 5.01 -27.32 -25.88
N ASN A 483 5.79 -26.47 -25.19
CA ASN A 483 5.60 -25.02 -25.14
C ASN A 483 6.89 -24.27 -25.50
N PRO A 484 7.32 -24.25 -26.78
CA PRO A 484 8.61 -23.68 -27.20
C PRO A 484 8.86 -22.22 -26.79
N THR A 485 7.79 -21.42 -26.64
CA THR A 485 7.87 -20.01 -26.23
C THR A 485 8.32 -19.84 -24.78
N SER A 486 8.20 -20.88 -23.95
CA SER A 486 8.63 -20.88 -22.54
C SER A 486 10.14 -21.06 -22.36
N ILE A 487 10.89 -21.34 -23.44
CA ILE A 487 12.33 -21.60 -23.40
C ILE A 487 13.10 -20.46 -22.71
N ASP A 488 12.67 -19.21 -22.88
CA ASP A 488 13.25 -18.03 -22.25
C ASP A 488 13.36 -18.15 -20.72
N SER A 489 12.40 -18.82 -20.07
CA SER A 489 12.32 -18.93 -18.62
C SER A 489 13.17 -20.08 -18.06
N TYR A 490 13.46 -21.09 -18.87
CA TYR A 490 14.06 -22.36 -18.41
C TYR A 490 15.41 -22.68 -19.02
N ALA A 491 15.83 -21.97 -20.07
CA ALA A 491 17.01 -22.31 -20.84
C ALA A 491 18.28 -22.37 -19.97
N GLU A 492 18.49 -21.42 -19.06
CA GLU A 492 19.66 -21.38 -18.17
C GLU A 492 19.80 -22.66 -17.34
N ILE A 493 18.70 -23.19 -16.81
CA ILE A 493 18.68 -24.39 -15.97
C ILE A 493 18.86 -25.67 -16.81
N LEU A 494 18.42 -25.64 -18.07
CA LEU A 494 18.47 -26.80 -18.98
C LEU A 494 19.78 -26.93 -19.76
N MET A 495 20.60 -25.87 -19.84
CA MET A 495 21.80 -25.84 -20.68
C MET A 495 22.81 -26.94 -20.37
N ASP A 496 22.97 -27.30 -19.09
CA ASP A 496 23.98 -28.27 -18.68
C ASP A 496 23.69 -29.68 -19.19
N LYS A 497 22.40 -30.07 -19.25
CA LYS A 497 21.96 -31.42 -19.64
C LYS A 497 21.43 -31.50 -21.08
N PHE A 498 20.76 -30.45 -21.57
CA PHE A 498 20.01 -30.45 -22.84
C PHE A 498 20.47 -29.37 -23.82
N LYS A 499 21.75 -28.99 -23.79
CA LYS A 499 22.35 -27.92 -24.58
C LYS A 499 21.86 -27.84 -26.03
N ASP A 500 21.98 -28.94 -26.77
CA ASP A 500 21.67 -28.96 -28.21
C ASP A 500 20.17 -28.77 -28.46
N GLU A 501 19.31 -29.41 -27.66
CA GLU A 501 17.87 -29.26 -27.76
C GLU A 501 17.40 -27.84 -27.42
N VAL A 502 17.94 -27.26 -26.33
CA VAL A 502 17.69 -25.87 -25.93
C VAL A 502 18.04 -24.93 -27.08
N ILE A 503 19.21 -25.09 -27.68
CA ILE A 503 19.67 -24.28 -28.81
C ILE A 503 18.71 -24.38 -30.00
N GLU A 504 18.26 -25.59 -30.35
CA GLU A 504 17.37 -25.81 -31.48
C GLU A 504 15.95 -25.26 -31.24
N ILE A 505 15.40 -25.42 -30.03
CA ILE A 505 14.10 -24.84 -29.66
C ILE A 505 14.18 -23.31 -29.71
N TYR A 506 15.24 -22.71 -29.17
CA TYR A 506 15.44 -21.27 -29.17
C TYR A 506 15.51 -20.70 -30.59
N LYS A 507 16.23 -21.39 -31.50
CA LYS A 507 16.28 -21.02 -32.92
C LYS A 507 14.90 -21.04 -33.55
N LYS A 508 14.11 -22.10 -33.31
CA LYS A 508 12.73 -22.20 -33.82
C LYS A 508 11.84 -21.09 -33.27
N TYR A 509 11.95 -20.78 -31.98
CA TYR A 509 11.21 -19.71 -31.32
C TYR A 509 11.54 -18.33 -31.93
N ILE A 510 12.83 -18.01 -32.10
CA ILE A 510 13.26 -16.76 -32.75
C ILE A 510 12.69 -16.64 -34.17
N LYS A 511 12.75 -17.72 -34.96
CA LYS A 511 12.24 -17.72 -36.34
C LYS A 511 10.72 -17.55 -36.40
N PHE A 512 10.01 -18.19 -35.47
CA PHE A 512 8.56 -18.06 -35.33
C PHE A 512 8.15 -16.61 -34.98
N GLU A 513 8.80 -15.99 -33.99
CA GLU A 513 8.52 -14.60 -33.62
C GLU A 513 8.89 -13.62 -34.74
N ALA A 514 10.01 -13.88 -35.43
CA ALA A 514 10.45 -13.06 -36.56
C ALA A 514 9.46 -13.10 -37.75
N SER A 515 8.83 -14.24 -38.02
CA SER A 515 7.87 -14.37 -39.12
C SER A 515 6.55 -13.63 -38.87
N HIS A 516 6.14 -13.50 -37.60
CA HIS A 516 4.93 -12.78 -37.19
C HIS A 516 5.20 -11.30 -36.89
N ALA A 517 6.45 -10.86 -36.89
CA ALA A 517 6.81 -9.47 -36.62
C ALA A 517 6.43 -8.54 -37.79
N ALA A 518 5.56 -7.55 -37.51
CA ALA A 518 5.03 -6.62 -38.51
C ALA A 518 5.48 -5.16 -38.31
N ASN A 519 5.79 -4.77 -37.07
CA ASN A 519 6.08 -3.39 -36.70
C ASN A 519 7.38 -3.30 -35.87
N ARG A 520 7.85 -2.06 -35.63
CA ARG A 520 9.11 -1.81 -34.91
C ARG A 520 9.10 -2.32 -33.47
N SER A 521 7.93 -2.36 -32.82
CA SER A 521 7.80 -2.97 -31.48
C SER A 521 8.06 -4.47 -31.54
N HIS A 522 7.45 -5.19 -32.50
CA HIS A 522 7.68 -6.63 -32.67
C HIS A 522 9.13 -6.94 -33.04
N TYR A 523 9.77 -6.11 -33.89
CA TYR A 523 11.21 -6.25 -34.20
C TYR A 523 12.09 -6.11 -32.96
N LYS A 524 11.77 -5.15 -32.07
CA LYS A 524 12.46 -5.00 -30.79
C LYS A 524 12.25 -6.21 -29.89
N ASN A 525 11.05 -6.81 -29.87
CA ASN A 525 10.79 -8.05 -29.13
C ASN A 525 11.68 -9.20 -29.61
N VAL A 526 11.71 -9.44 -30.93
CA VAL A 526 12.60 -10.47 -31.54
C VAL A 526 14.06 -10.22 -31.16
N CYS A 527 14.52 -8.96 -31.21
CA CYS A 527 15.87 -8.61 -30.77
C CYS A 527 16.10 -8.86 -29.27
N GLY A 528 15.09 -8.66 -28.44
CA GLY A 528 15.10 -9.03 -27.01
C GLY A 528 15.30 -10.53 -26.80
N ILE A 529 14.56 -11.36 -27.53
CA ILE A 529 14.69 -12.82 -27.51
C ILE A 529 16.10 -13.25 -27.94
N ILE A 530 16.63 -12.68 -29.03
CA ILE A 530 18.00 -12.97 -29.50
C ILE A 530 19.06 -12.55 -28.45
N LYS A 531 18.85 -11.47 -27.70
CA LYS A 531 19.76 -11.08 -26.60
C LYS A 531 19.73 -12.08 -25.46
N LYS A 532 18.56 -12.61 -25.11
CA LYS A 532 18.44 -13.67 -24.10
C LYS A 532 19.11 -14.96 -24.59
N TYR A 533 18.89 -15.36 -25.84
CA TYR A 533 19.60 -16.47 -26.49
C TYR A 533 21.12 -16.35 -26.36
N LYS A 534 21.66 -15.16 -26.64
CA LYS A 534 23.10 -14.87 -26.52
C LYS A 534 23.63 -15.12 -25.11
N LYS A 535 22.88 -14.73 -24.08
CA LYS A 535 23.29 -14.94 -22.67
C LYS A 535 23.44 -16.43 -22.37
N VAL A 536 22.55 -17.24 -22.91
CA VAL A 536 22.48 -18.68 -22.63
C VAL A 536 23.42 -19.50 -23.52
N ALA A 537 23.33 -19.34 -24.85
CA ALA A 537 24.07 -20.14 -25.83
C ALA A 537 25.40 -19.52 -26.31
N GLY A 538 25.72 -18.31 -25.84
CA GLY A 538 26.93 -17.57 -26.20
C GLY A 538 26.84 -16.81 -27.53
N LYS A 539 27.76 -15.84 -27.71
CA LYS A 539 27.80 -14.96 -28.90
C LYS A 539 28.03 -15.72 -30.21
N GLN A 540 28.81 -16.80 -30.19
CA GLN A 540 29.12 -17.60 -31.38
C GLN A 540 27.86 -18.26 -31.96
N SER A 541 26.92 -18.68 -31.11
CA SER A 541 25.65 -19.30 -31.52
C SER A 541 24.64 -18.28 -32.06
N GLN A 542 24.72 -17.02 -31.61
CA GLN A 542 23.82 -15.92 -31.98
C GLN A 542 24.08 -15.39 -33.42
N ILE A 543 25.35 -15.28 -33.82
CA ILE A 543 25.76 -14.66 -35.09
C ILE A 543 25.11 -15.32 -36.32
N PRO A 544 25.09 -16.66 -36.45
CA PRO A 544 24.43 -17.33 -37.56
C PRO A 544 22.95 -16.98 -37.71
N ILE A 545 22.21 -16.89 -36.59
CA ILE A 545 20.78 -16.57 -36.58
C ILE A 545 20.55 -15.13 -37.06
N ILE A 546 21.34 -14.17 -36.56
CA ILE A 546 21.23 -12.78 -37.01
C ILE A 546 21.48 -12.68 -38.51
N ASN A 547 22.54 -13.33 -39.01
CA ASN A 547 22.87 -13.31 -40.43
C ASN A 547 21.76 -13.96 -41.28
N GLU A 548 21.15 -15.05 -40.79
CA GLU A 548 20.01 -15.69 -41.44
C GLU A 548 18.79 -14.76 -41.51
N LEU A 549 18.43 -14.10 -40.40
CA LEU A 549 17.30 -13.15 -40.37
C LEU A 549 17.54 -11.93 -41.26
N ILE A 550 18.77 -11.39 -41.30
CA ILE A 550 19.15 -10.31 -42.22
C ILE A 550 18.98 -10.76 -43.67
N ALA A 551 19.38 -12.00 -43.99
CA ALA A 551 19.25 -12.55 -45.33
C ALA A 551 17.78 -12.79 -45.74
N LEU A 552 16.93 -13.22 -44.83
CA LEU A 552 15.51 -13.51 -45.07
C LEU A 552 14.64 -12.23 -45.16
N TYR A 553 14.91 -11.23 -44.32
CA TYR A 553 14.07 -10.03 -44.20
C TYR A 553 14.72 -8.77 -44.81
N ARG A 554 15.49 -8.91 -45.91
CA ARG A 554 16.19 -7.80 -46.60
C ARG A 554 15.30 -6.61 -46.98
N ARG A 555 14.00 -6.85 -47.19
CA ARG A 555 13.00 -5.83 -47.56
C ARG A 555 12.33 -5.14 -46.37
N LYS A 556 12.82 -5.36 -45.13
CA LYS A 556 12.31 -4.72 -43.90
C LYS A 556 13.39 -3.82 -43.26
N PRO A 557 13.61 -2.58 -43.76
CA PRO A 557 14.68 -1.70 -43.28
C PRO A 557 14.64 -1.46 -41.76
N ALA A 558 13.45 -1.27 -41.19
CA ALA A 558 13.29 -1.08 -39.75
C ALA A 558 13.67 -2.32 -38.93
N PHE A 559 13.50 -3.53 -39.47
CA PHE A 559 13.93 -4.75 -38.78
C PHE A 559 15.46 -4.92 -38.85
N LEU A 560 16.05 -4.61 -40.02
CA LEU A 560 17.51 -4.60 -40.19
C LEU A 560 18.20 -3.60 -39.26
N ASP A 561 17.62 -2.41 -39.08
CA ASP A 561 18.09 -1.42 -38.10
C ASP A 561 18.13 -2.01 -36.68
N GLU A 562 17.05 -2.63 -36.21
CA GLU A 562 17.03 -3.23 -34.87
C GLU A 562 18.01 -4.42 -34.73
N LEU A 563 18.15 -5.28 -35.75
CA LEU A 563 19.11 -6.38 -35.75
C LEU A 563 20.58 -5.89 -35.72
N SER A 564 20.88 -4.77 -36.37
CA SER A 564 22.24 -4.21 -36.38
C SER A 564 22.73 -3.77 -35.00
N LYS A 565 21.80 -3.36 -34.12
CA LYS A 565 22.10 -2.90 -32.75
C LYS A 565 22.48 -4.03 -31.80
N ILE A 566 22.28 -5.30 -32.19
CA ILE A 566 22.46 -6.46 -31.31
C ILE A 566 23.55 -7.44 -31.77
N LYS A 567 24.22 -7.12 -32.88
CA LYS A 567 25.26 -7.93 -33.52
C LYS A 567 26.56 -8.00 -32.70
#